data_AF-G4T700-F1
#
_entry.id   AF-G4T700-F1
#
_cell.length_a   1.000
_cell.length_b   1.000
_cell.length_c   1.000
_cell.angle_alpha   90.00
_cell.angle_beta   90.00
_cell.angle_gamma   90.00
#
_symmetry.space_group_name_H-M   'P 1'
#
loop_
_entity.id
_entity.type
_entity.pdbx_description
1 polymer ?
#
loop_
_entity_poly.entity_id
_entity_poly.type
_entity_poly.pdbx_seq_one_letter_code
_entity_poly.pdbx_strand_id
1 'polypeptide(L)'
;MSNPTRLRAIALYKELVRLGRDYPNPSYDFHGKLRRAFEKYRDARGEEAERALGLGEYIKRETIALYSLRKYRHLKNAYYPDNTVTSNVPTLDKISSASPQK
;
A
#
# COMPACT_ATOMS: atom_id res chain seq x y z
N MET A 1 -20.30 -19.67 -23.53
CA MET A 1 -20.62 -18.57 -22.59
C MET A 1 -19.35 -17.82 -22.23
N SER A 2 -19.33 -16.49 -22.37
CA SER A 2 -18.24 -15.64 -21.87
C SER A 2 -18.10 -15.86 -20.36
N ASN A 3 -16.90 -16.19 -19.88
CA ASN A 3 -16.66 -16.45 -18.48
C ASN A 3 -16.27 -15.12 -17.80
N PRO A 4 -17.19 -14.44 -17.09
CA PRO A 4 -16.97 -13.09 -16.57
C PRO A 4 -15.76 -13.01 -15.62
N THR A 5 -15.52 -14.09 -14.86
CA THR A 5 -14.39 -14.23 -13.93
C THR A 5 -13.05 -14.24 -14.67
N ARG A 6 -12.97 -14.87 -15.86
CA ARG A 6 -11.75 -14.90 -16.68
C ARG A 6 -11.37 -13.50 -17.18
N LEU A 7 -12.35 -12.73 -17.64
CA LEU A 7 -12.11 -11.36 -18.11
C LEU A 7 -11.61 -10.46 -16.97
N ARG A 8 -12.23 -10.57 -15.78
CA ARG A 8 -11.78 -9.86 -14.57
C ARG A 8 -10.35 -10.23 -14.18
N ALA A 9 -10.02 -11.53 -14.17
CA ALA A 9 -8.67 -12.00 -13.86
C ALA A 9 -7.61 -11.43 -14.83
N ILE A 10 -7.90 -11.41 -16.13
CA ILE A 10 -6.99 -10.84 -17.14
C ILE A 10 -6.80 -9.34 -16.93
N ALA A 11 -7.88 -8.60 -16.66
CA ALA A 11 -7.80 -7.16 -16.39
C ALA A 11 -6.94 -6.89 -15.14
N LEU A 12 -7.23 -7.58 -14.04
CA LEU A 12 -6.50 -7.45 -12.78
C LEU A 12 -5.01 -7.80 -12.95
N TYR A 13 -4.69 -8.86 -13.69
CA TYR A 13 -3.30 -9.22 -13.97
C TYR A 13 -2.54 -8.10 -14.70
N LYS A 14 -3.14 -7.51 -15.73
CA LYS A 14 -2.52 -6.40 -16.48
C LYS A 14 -2.30 -5.17 -15.60
N GLU A 15 -3.27 -4.85 -14.74
CA GLU A 15 -3.15 -3.75 -13.79
C GLU A 15 -2.02 -3.98 -12.79
N LEU A 16 -1.94 -5.18 -12.19
CA LEU A 16 -0.88 -5.55 -11.26
C LEU A 16 0.50 -5.57 -11.92
N VAL A 17 0.60 -6.04 -13.17
CA VAL A 17 1.86 -5.95 -13.95
C VAL A 17 2.25 -4.49 -14.17
N ARG A 18 1.29 -3.61 -14.49
CA ARG A 18 1.60 -2.18 -14.66
C ARG A 18 2.08 -1.57 -13.35
N LEU A 19 1.37 -1.84 -12.25
CA LEU A 19 1.74 -1.35 -10.93
C LEU A 19 3.12 -1.86 -10.52
N GLY A 20 3.43 -3.15 -10.70
CA GLY A 20 4.69 -3.76 -10.27
C GLY A 20 5.96 -3.11 -10.83
N ARG A 21 5.87 -2.38 -11.95
CA ARG A 21 7.02 -1.66 -12.55
C ARG A 21 7.54 -0.54 -11.65
N ASP A 22 6.66 0.12 -10.91
CA ASP A 22 7.00 1.28 -10.06
C ASP A 22 7.30 0.88 -8.61
N TYR A 23 7.37 -0.43 -8.32
CA TYR A 23 7.48 -0.97 -6.96
C TYR A 23 8.73 -0.40 -6.27
N PRO A 24 8.62 0.13 -5.03
CA PRO A 24 9.70 0.92 -4.45
C PRO A 24 10.94 0.09 -4.07
N ASN A 25 10.79 -1.23 -3.96
CA ASN A 25 11.90 -2.13 -3.64
C ASN A 25 12.36 -2.90 -4.90
N PRO A 26 13.53 -2.58 -5.48
CA PRO A 26 14.02 -3.24 -6.70
C PRO A 26 14.48 -4.70 -6.48
N SER A 27 14.81 -5.09 -5.25
CA SER A 27 15.18 -6.48 -4.94
C SER A 27 13.97 -7.39 -4.79
N TYR A 28 12.76 -6.82 -4.74
CA TYR A 28 11.53 -7.59 -4.63
C TYR A 28 11.07 -8.06 -6.01
N ASP A 29 11.11 -9.38 -6.24
CA ASP A 29 10.59 -10.00 -7.47
C ASP A 29 9.06 -9.98 -7.52
N PHE A 30 8.49 -8.80 -7.76
CA PHE A 30 7.05 -8.59 -7.82
C PHE A 30 6.42 -9.40 -8.97
N HIS A 31 7.00 -9.31 -10.17
CA HIS A 31 6.45 -9.93 -11.37
C HIS A 31 6.54 -11.46 -11.32
N GLY A 32 7.63 -12.03 -10.82
CA GLY A 32 7.75 -13.47 -10.64
C GLY A 32 6.77 -14.00 -9.61
N LYS A 33 6.58 -13.32 -8.48
CA LYS A 33 5.56 -13.70 -7.49
C LYS A 33 4.14 -13.57 -8.03
N LEU A 34 3.84 -12.50 -8.76
CA LEU A 34 2.55 -12.30 -9.41
C LEU A 34 2.24 -13.43 -10.39
N ARG A 35 3.21 -13.79 -11.24
CA ARG A 35 3.08 -14.90 -12.18
C ARG A 35 2.80 -16.22 -11.47
N ARG A 36 3.60 -16.57 -10.45
CA ARG A 36 3.40 -17.80 -9.67
C ARG A 36 2.03 -17.84 -8.98
N ALA A 37 1.55 -16.71 -8.48
CA ALA A 37 0.24 -16.62 -7.86
C ALA A 37 -0.89 -16.90 -8.87
N PHE A 38 -0.85 -16.29 -10.06
CA PHE A 38 -1.86 -16.54 -11.10
C PHE A 38 -1.77 -17.95 -11.70
N GLU A 39 -0.56 -18.52 -11.80
CA GLU A 39 -0.37 -19.93 -12.20
C GLU A 39 -0.99 -20.89 -11.17
N LYS A 40 -0.81 -20.62 -9.86
CA LYS A 40 -1.40 -21.43 -8.78
C LYS A 40 -2.93 -21.49 -8.85
N TYR A 41 -3.60 -20.40 -9.22
CA TYR A 41 -5.06 -20.30 -9.28
C TYR A 41 -5.63 -20.47 -10.70
N ARG A 42 -4.84 -20.95 -11.67
CA ARG A 42 -5.26 -21.05 -13.07
C ARG A 42 -6.53 -21.90 -13.27
N ASP A 43 -6.64 -22.97 -12.48
CA ASP A 43 -7.71 -23.95 -12.59
C ASP A 43 -8.83 -23.73 -11.54
N ALA A 44 -8.75 -22.65 -10.75
CA ALA A 44 -9.72 -22.28 -9.72
C ALA A 44 -11.10 -21.94 -10.33
N ARG A 45 -12.18 -22.35 -9.65
CA ARG A 45 -13.57 -22.15 -10.09
C ARG A 45 -14.47 -21.77 -8.92
N GLY A 46 -15.61 -21.13 -9.24
CA GLY A 46 -16.61 -20.75 -8.25
C GLY A 46 -16.03 -19.83 -7.17
N GLU A 47 -16.30 -20.17 -5.91
CA GLU A 47 -15.86 -19.38 -4.74
C GLU A 47 -14.35 -19.25 -4.61
N GLU A 48 -13.57 -20.24 -5.07
CA GLU A 48 -12.11 -20.16 -5.00
C GLU A 48 -11.58 -19.06 -5.93
N ALA A 49 -12.15 -18.95 -7.14
CA ALA A 49 -11.76 -17.92 -8.10
C ALA A 49 -12.12 -16.52 -7.59
N GLU A 50 -13.30 -16.34 -6.98
CA GLU A 50 -13.71 -15.07 -6.40
C GLU A 50 -12.83 -14.69 -5.19
N ARG A 51 -12.44 -15.65 -4.35
CA ARG A 51 -11.47 -15.41 -3.26
C ARG A 51 -10.09 -15.01 -3.80
N ALA A 52 -9.60 -15.67 -4.83
CA ALA A 52 -8.32 -15.34 -5.46
C ALA A 52 -8.33 -13.94 -6.09
N LEU A 53 -9.43 -13.57 -6.75
CA LEU A 53 -9.62 -12.21 -7.28
C LEU A 53 -9.68 -11.18 -6.16
N GLY A 54 -10.40 -11.46 -5.07
CA GLY A 54 -10.46 -10.59 -3.89
C GLY A 54 -9.07 -10.34 -3.28
N LEU A 55 -8.23 -11.37 -3.21
CA LEU A 55 -6.84 -11.24 -2.78
C LEU A 55 -6.03 -10.36 -3.74
N GLY A 56 -6.19 -10.53 -5.05
CA GLY A 56 -5.51 -9.71 -6.04
C GLY A 56 -5.90 -8.23 -5.97
N GLU A 57 -7.18 -7.92 -5.75
CA GLU A 57 -7.67 -6.55 -5.55
C GLU A 57 -7.13 -5.93 -4.25
N TYR A 58 -7.00 -6.73 -3.19
CA TYR A 58 -6.34 -6.30 -1.97
C TYR A 58 -4.88 -5.91 -2.22
N ILE A 59 -4.11 -6.77 -2.90
CA ILE A 59 -2.70 -6.51 -3.25
C ILE A 59 -2.56 -5.24 -4.09
N LYS A 60 -3.48 -5.01 -5.04
CA LYS A 60 -3.52 -3.79 -5.85
C LYS A 60 -3.65 -2.54 -4.97
N ARG A 61 -4.58 -2.53 -4.02
CA ARG A 61 -4.78 -1.40 -3.08
C ARG A 61 -3.55 -1.15 -2.22
N GLU A 62 -2.95 -2.20 -1.66
CA GLU A 62 -1.72 -2.10 -0.87
C GLU A 62 -0.56 -1.52 -1.69
N THR A 63 -0.41 -1.97 -2.95
CA THR A 63 0.64 -1.48 -3.84
C THR A 63 0.47 0.02 -4.14
N ILE A 64 -0.77 0.47 -4.39
CA ILE A 64 -1.08 1.89 -4.59
C ILE A 64 -0.82 2.69 -3.30
N ALA A 65 -1.18 2.16 -2.13
CA ALA A 65 -0.92 2.80 -0.85
C ALA A 65 0.58 2.96 -0.58
N LEU A 66 1.39 1.98 -0.99
CA LEU A 66 2.84 2.07 -0.88
C LEU A 66 3.42 3.17 -1.79
N TYR A 67 2.86 3.38 -2.99
CA TYR A 67 3.22 4.49 -3.87
C TYR A 67 2.83 5.85 -3.31
N SER A 68 1.62 5.98 -2.78
CA SER A 68 1.17 7.24 -2.18
C SER A 68 2.03 7.58 -0.97
N LEU A 69 2.41 6.60 -0.16
CA LEU A 69 3.28 6.79 1.00
C LEU A 69 4.70 7.22 0.60
N ARG A 70 5.29 6.59 -0.42
CA ARG A 70 6.59 7.00 -0.97
C ARG A 70 6.54 8.45 -1.47
N LYS A 71 5.51 8.80 -2.24
CA LYS A 71 5.31 10.17 -2.76
C LYS A 71 5.13 11.17 -1.62
N TYR A 72 4.32 10.83 -0.63
CA TYR A 72 4.10 11.67 0.55
C TYR A 72 5.39 11.94 1.32
N ARG A 73 6.20 10.89 1.58
CA ARG A 73 7.50 11.04 2.26
C ARG A 73 8.43 11.99 1.51
N HIS A 74 8.50 11.87 0.18
CA HIS A 74 9.31 12.76 -0.63
C HIS A 74 8.83 14.23 -0.56
N LEU A 75 7.51 14.46 -0.73
CA LEU A 75 6.93 15.80 -0.61
C LEU A 75 7.13 16.38 0.79
N LYS A 76 6.91 15.58 1.84
CA LYS A 76 7.13 16.00 3.23
C LYS A 76 8.57 16.48 3.42
N ASN A 77 9.56 15.71 2.95
CA ASN A 77 10.97 16.08 3.10
C ASN A 77 11.34 17.31 2.26
N ALA A 78 10.76 17.47 1.07
CA ALA A 78 11.06 18.59 0.18
C ALA A 78 10.50 19.93 0.70
N TYR A 79 9.30 19.93 1.27
CA TYR A 79 8.62 21.15 1.74
C TYR A 79 8.76 21.40 3.25
N TYR A 80 9.11 20.38 4.04
CA TYR A 80 9.30 20.47 5.49
C TYR A 80 10.62 19.80 5.91
N PRO A 81 11.80 20.34 5.47
CA PRO A 81 13.10 19.78 5.83
C PRO A 81 13.37 19.87 7.34
N ASP A 82 12.84 20.91 8.00
CA ASP A 82 13.00 21.17 9.43
C ASP A 82 11.79 20.68 10.24
N ASN A 83 11.65 19.37 10.42
CA ASN A 83 10.80 18.87 11.49
C ASN A 83 11.58 18.87 12.82
N THR A 84 12.11 20.02 13.25
CA THR A 84 12.44 20.29 14.66
C THR A 84 11.18 20.59 15.47
N VAL A 85 10.08 19.89 15.18
CA VAL A 85 8.84 19.97 15.98
C VAL A 85 8.74 18.73 16.84
N THR A 86 9.82 18.46 17.57
CA THR A 86 9.75 17.80 18.87
C THR A 86 9.73 18.91 19.91
N SER A 87 8.60 19.60 20.13
CA SER A 87 8.29 20.33 21.38
C SER A 87 7.09 21.29 21.26
N ASN A 88 5.93 20.88 20.72
CA ASN A 88 4.71 21.69 20.89
C ASN A 88 3.44 20.83 21.02
N VAL A 89 3.57 19.59 21.49
CA VAL A 89 2.45 18.97 22.21
C VAL A 89 2.50 19.56 23.62
N PRO A 90 1.47 20.29 24.09
CA PRO A 90 1.36 20.62 25.48
C PRO A 90 1.06 19.32 26.23
N THR A 91 2.10 18.62 26.69
CA THR A 91 1.92 17.60 27.73
C THR A 91 1.49 18.34 29.00
N LEU A 92 0.42 17.84 29.63
CA LEU A 92 -0.26 18.41 30.81
C LEU A 92 0.67 18.59 32.04
N ASP A 93 1.90 18.10 31.98
CA ASP A 93 2.86 18.08 33.08
C ASP A 93 3.43 19.46 33.45
N LYS A 94 3.22 20.51 32.63
CA LYS A 94 3.73 21.88 32.92
C LYS A 94 2.83 22.75 33.80
N ILE A 95 1.68 22.26 34.25
CA ILE A 95 0.74 23.07 35.08
C ILE A 95 1.13 23.06 36.57
N SER A 96 1.99 22.13 37.03
CA SER A 96 2.27 21.93 38.46
C SER A 96 3.46 22.73 39.04
N SER A 97 4.19 23.55 38.26
CA SER A 97 5.39 24.25 38.76
C SER A 97 5.29 25.78 38.85
N ALA A 98 4.13 26.37 38.54
CA ALA A 98 3.90 27.80 38.75
C ALA A 98 3.32 28.04 40.16
N SER A 99 4.15 27.93 41.19
CA SER A 99 3.85 28.51 42.50
C SER A 99 3.70 30.03 42.36
N PRO A 100 2.59 30.66 42.80
CA PRO A 100 2.49 32.11 42.85
C PRO A 100 3.36 32.62 44.00
N GLN A 101 4.43 33.35 43.70
CA GLN A 101 5.03 34.24 44.68
C GLN A 101 4.18 35.51 44.77
N LYS A 102 3.50 35.68 45.90
CA LYS A 102 3.23 36.99 46.48
C LYS A 102 3.12 36.88 47.99
#